data_AF-A0A914FDE1-F1
#
_entry.id   AF-A0A914FDE1-F1
#
_cell.length_a   1.000
_cell.length_b   1.000
_cell.length_c   1.000
_cell.angle_alpha   90.00
_cell.angle_beta   90.00
_cell.angle_gamma   90.00
#
_symmetry.space_group_name_H-M   'P 1'
#
loop_
_entity.id
_entity.type
_entity.pdbx_description
1 polymer ?
#
loop_
_entity_poly.entity_id
_entity_poly.type
_entity_poly.pdbx_seq_one_letter_code
_entity_poly.pdbx_strand_id
1 'polypeptide(L)'
;MAILKTADIGGGTIYPSIGVTFQPEPGDAVVWLNMDTDYGRSEGSLHGACPVVKGVKVGLTLWVRSVGQELRWYCPLKEKDPFPLEPLVQPKWLKKDWPLQYGFPLFG
;
A
#
# COMPACT_ATOMS: atom_id res chain seq x y z
N MET A 1 0.66 -2.77 3.79
CA MET A 1 1.71 -3.32 4.68
C MET A 1 2.38 -2.16 5.40
N ALA A 2 2.35 -2.17 6.72
CA ALA A 2 3.06 -1.21 7.56
C ALA A 2 4.41 -1.77 8.02
N ILE A 3 5.37 -0.90 8.26
CA ILE A 3 6.72 -1.25 8.70
C ILE A 3 6.89 -0.75 10.12
N LEU A 4 7.10 -1.68 11.05
CA LEU A 4 7.23 -1.37 12.48
C LEU A 4 8.69 -1.18 12.87
N LYS A 5 9.61 -1.80 12.12
CA LYS A 5 11.05 -1.70 12.30
C LYS A 5 11.77 -1.95 10.98
N THR A 6 12.77 -1.12 10.67
CA THR A 6 13.66 -1.29 9.52
C THR A 6 14.89 -2.12 9.89
N ALA A 7 15.43 -2.81 8.90
CA ALA A 7 16.74 -3.45 9.02
C ALA A 7 17.86 -2.41 8.91
N ASP A 8 19.06 -2.76 9.40
CA ASP A 8 20.24 -1.89 9.28
C ASP A 8 20.73 -1.82 7.82
N ILE A 9 20.67 -2.96 7.11
CA ILE A 9 21.05 -3.07 5.69
C ILE A 9 20.08 -4.03 4.97
N GLY A 10 19.58 -3.60 3.81
CA GLY A 10 18.64 -4.36 2.97
C GLY A 10 17.20 -4.21 3.44
N GLY A 11 16.39 -5.25 3.26
CA GLY A 11 15.02 -5.27 3.78
C GLY A 11 14.04 -4.32 3.08
N GLY A 12 14.33 -3.83 1.87
CA GLY A 12 13.34 -3.12 1.05
C GLY A 12 12.11 -3.98 0.70
N THR A 13 11.13 -3.38 0.06
CA THR A 13 9.98 -4.06 -0.56
C THR A 13 10.04 -3.80 -2.06
N ILE A 14 10.22 -4.86 -2.85
CA ILE A 14 10.38 -4.75 -4.31
C ILE A 14 9.05 -5.06 -5.01
N TYR A 15 8.75 -4.28 -6.05
CA TYR A 15 7.68 -4.49 -7.02
C TYR A 15 8.32 -4.68 -8.40
N PRO A 16 8.73 -5.91 -8.76
CA PRO A 16 9.56 -6.15 -9.94
C PRO A 16 8.87 -5.77 -11.25
N SER A 17 7.56 -6.00 -11.38
CA SER A 17 6.80 -5.71 -12.61
C SER A 17 6.81 -4.22 -13.00
N ILE A 18 6.98 -3.32 -12.03
CA ILE A 18 6.99 -1.87 -12.24
C ILE A 18 8.36 -1.24 -11.95
N GLY A 19 9.39 -2.05 -11.65
CA GLY A 19 10.75 -1.57 -11.41
C GLY A 19 10.92 -0.70 -10.16
N VAL A 20 10.01 -0.80 -9.17
CA VAL A 20 10.05 0.02 -7.95
C VAL A 20 10.58 -0.79 -6.78
N THR A 21 11.48 -0.20 -6.00
CA THR A 21 11.86 -0.70 -4.67
C THR A 21 11.54 0.36 -3.63
N PHE A 22 10.67 0.03 -2.70
CA PHE A 22 10.31 0.87 -1.58
C PHE A 22 11.23 0.56 -0.39
N GLN A 23 12.02 1.55 0.03
CA GLN A 23 12.84 1.46 1.24
C GLN A 23 12.15 2.25 2.36
N PRO A 24 11.48 1.58 3.30
CA PRO A 24 10.64 2.24 4.30
C PRO A 24 11.44 2.81 5.47
N GLU A 25 10.84 3.77 6.19
CA GLU A 25 11.15 4.11 7.58
C GLU A 25 10.16 3.42 8.56
N PRO A 26 10.51 3.27 9.85
CA PRO A 26 9.55 2.78 10.85
C PRO A 26 8.33 3.72 10.94
N GLY A 27 7.13 3.17 10.79
CA GLY A 27 5.86 3.90 10.74
C GLY A 27 5.26 3.97 9.34
N ASP A 28 6.08 3.82 8.30
CA ASP A 28 5.59 3.87 6.92
C ASP A 28 4.67 2.70 6.59
N ALA A 29 3.74 2.94 5.67
CA ALA A 29 2.91 1.89 5.11
C ALA A 29 2.78 2.01 3.59
N VAL A 30 2.98 0.92 2.87
CA VAL A 30 2.66 0.85 1.44
C VAL A 30 1.30 0.17 1.26
N VAL A 31 0.43 0.78 0.46
CA VAL A 31 -0.90 0.28 0.12
C VAL A 31 -0.95 0.04 -1.38
N TRP A 32 -1.50 -1.11 -1.78
CA TRP A 32 -1.63 -1.49 -3.18
C TRP A 32 -2.87 -2.37 -3.35
N LEU A 33 -3.31 -2.53 -4.59
CA LEU A 33 -4.44 -3.36 -4.96
C LEU A 33 -3.94 -4.62 -5.65
N ASN A 34 -4.42 -5.79 -5.21
CA ASN A 34 -4.10 -7.07 -5.86
C ASN A 34 -5.02 -7.37 -7.04
N MET A 35 -6.06 -6.56 -7.25
CA MET A 35 -7.04 -6.72 -8.32
C MET A 35 -7.18 -5.44 -9.14
N ASP A 36 -7.46 -5.61 -10.43
CA ASP A 36 -7.88 -4.55 -11.33
C ASP A 36 -9.41 -4.35 -11.30
N THR A 37 -9.91 -3.39 -12.09
CA THR A 37 -11.33 -3.02 -12.14
C THR A 37 -12.23 -4.14 -12.68
N ASP A 38 -11.65 -5.12 -13.36
CA ASP A 38 -12.35 -6.27 -13.95
C ASP A 38 -12.28 -7.49 -13.01
N TYR A 39 -11.88 -7.31 -11.75
CA TYR A 39 -11.67 -8.36 -10.75
C TYR A 39 -10.55 -9.36 -11.13
N GLY A 40 -9.73 -9.01 -12.12
CA GLY A 40 -8.54 -9.74 -12.52
C GLY A 40 -7.37 -9.49 -11.57
N ARG A 41 -6.26 -10.21 -11.76
CA ARG A 41 -5.03 -9.99 -10.98
C ARG A 41 -4.30 -8.77 -11.50
N SER A 42 -4.02 -7.81 -10.63
CA SER A 42 -3.17 -6.66 -11.00
C SER A 42 -1.70 -7.09 -11.13
N GLU A 43 -1.15 -7.03 -12.34
CA GLU A 43 0.23 -7.46 -12.61
C GLU A 43 1.29 -6.61 -11.87
N GLY A 44 0.99 -5.31 -11.71
CA GLY A 44 1.83 -4.37 -10.96
C GLY A 44 1.86 -4.63 -9.46
N SER A 45 0.96 -5.49 -8.96
CA SER A 45 0.85 -5.80 -7.53
C SER A 45 1.82 -6.89 -7.07
N LEU A 46 2.54 -7.55 -7.99
CA LEU A 46 3.56 -8.53 -7.62
C LEU A 46 4.63 -7.83 -6.78
N HIS A 47 4.87 -8.35 -5.58
CA HIS A 47 5.83 -7.76 -4.66
C HIS A 47 6.51 -8.82 -3.78
N GLY A 48 7.64 -8.44 -3.18
CA GLY A 48 8.37 -9.27 -2.25
C GLY A 48 9.21 -8.45 -1.27
N ALA A 49 9.66 -9.10 -0.20
CA ALA A 49 10.64 -8.51 0.71
C ALA A 49 12.04 -8.78 0.16
N CYS A 50 12.86 -7.72 0.02
CA CYS A 50 14.28 -7.88 -0.26
C CYS A 50 14.97 -8.56 0.93
N PRO A 51 16.05 -9.33 0.70
CA PRO A 51 16.83 -9.93 1.78
C PRO A 51 17.28 -8.89 2.81
N VAL A 52 17.24 -9.28 4.09
CA VAL A 52 17.87 -8.53 5.18
C VAL A 52 19.32 -8.97 5.25
N VAL A 53 20.25 -8.03 5.04
CA VAL A 53 21.69 -8.31 5.10
C VAL A 53 22.21 -8.13 6.52
N LYS A 54 21.69 -7.14 7.26
CA LYS A 54 22.06 -6.86 8.65
C LYS A 54 20.87 -6.30 9.43
N GLY A 55 20.74 -6.70 10.70
CA GLY A 55 19.69 -6.24 11.60
C GLY A 55 18.40 -7.05 11.48
N VAL A 56 17.25 -6.43 11.79
CA VAL A 56 15.93 -7.10 11.79
C VAL A 56 14.87 -6.15 11.22
N LYS A 57 14.13 -6.60 10.21
CA LYS A 57 12.93 -5.93 9.70
C LYS A 57 11.68 -6.54 10.33
N VAL A 58 10.73 -5.71 10.77
CA VAL A 58 9.41 -6.16 11.24
C VAL A 58 8.34 -5.44 10.43
N GLY A 59 7.51 -6.23 9.73
CA GLY A 59 6.39 -5.74 8.95
C GLY A 59 5.05 -6.29 9.43
N LEU A 60 4.00 -5.51 9.24
CA LEU A 60 2.61 -5.86 9.52
C LEU A 60 1.80 -5.80 8.21
N THR A 61 1.12 -6.89 7.87
CA THR A 61 0.28 -6.96 6.68
C THR A 61 -1.18 -7.09 7.06
N LEU A 62 -1.99 -6.19 6.51
CA LEU A 62 -3.45 -6.29 6.54
C LEU A 62 -3.93 -6.63 5.13
N TRP A 63 -4.65 -7.74 4.99
CA TRP A 63 -5.35 -8.08 3.76
C TRP A 63 -6.81 -7.67 3.86
N VAL A 64 -7.24 -6.81 2.93
CA VAL A 64 -8.64 -6.42 2.78
C VAL A 64 -9.22 -7.15 1.58
N ARG A 65 -10.40 -7.75 1.74
CA ARG A 65 -11.12 -8.47 0.67
C ARG A 65 -12.14 -7.55 0.02
N SER A 66 -12.45 -7.79 -1.26
CA SER A 66 -13.43 -7.02 -2.04
C SER A 66 -14.85 -7.15 -1.49
N VAL A 67 -15.26 -8.37 -1.16
CA VAL A 67 -16.61 -8.70 -0.74
C VAL A 67 -17.02 -7.92 0.52
N GLY A 68 -18.21 -7.31 0.49
CA GLY A 68 -18.79 -6.62 1.65
C GLY A 68 -18.33 -5.17 1.80
N GLN A 69 -17.72 -4.60 0.76
CA GLN A 69 -17.25 -3.23 0.71
C GLN A 69 -18.02 -2.38 -0.30
N GLU A 70 -19.19 -2.85 -0.73
CA GLU A 70 -20.07 -2.25 -1.75
C GLU A 70 -20.50 -0.82 -1.39
N LEU A 71 -20.49 -0.46 -0.10
CA LEU A 71 -20.84 0.87 0.40
C LEU A 71 -19.63 1.82 0.48
N ARG A 72 -18.41 1.31 0.32
CA ARG A 72 -17.16 2.08 0.33
C ARG A 72 -16.55 2.23 -1.05
N TRP A 73 -16.81 1.29 -1.96
CA TRP A 73 -16.32 1.33 -3.32
C TRP A 73 -17.50 1.37 -4.28
N TYR A 74 -17.63 2.49 -5.00
CA TYR A 74 -18.57 2.60 -6.10
C TYR A 74 -18.06 1.74 -7.27
N CYS A 75 -18.97 1.05 -7.96
CA CYS A 75 -18.66 0.45 -9.25
C CYS A 75 -18.11 1.54 -10.18
N PRO A 76 -16.96 1.32 -10.83
CA PRO A 76 -16.44 2.26 -11.82
C PRO A 76 -17.53 2.47 -12.89
N LEU A 77 -17.93 3.73 -13.10
CA LEU A 77 -18.95 4.08 -14.10
C LEU A 77 -18.38 3.98 -15.52
N LYS A 78 -17.04 3.91 -15.64
CA LYS A 78 -16.29 3.74 -16.88
C LYS A 78 -15.22 2.68 -16.68
N GLU A 79 -14.95 1.93 -17.75
CA GLU A 79 -14.04 0.78 -17.83
C GLU A 79 -12.59 1.04 -17.35
N LYS A 80 -12.18 2.31 -17.19
CA LYS A 80 -10.80 2.71 -16.84
C LYS A 80 -10.71 3.65 -15.64
N ASP A 81 -11.78 3.80 -14.87
CA ASP A 81 -11.71 4.61 -13.65
C ASP A 81 -10.82 3.88 -12.62
N PRO A 82 -9.72 4.49 -12.14
CA PRO A 82 -8.88 3.86 -11.14
C PRO A 82 -9.67 3.67 -9.84
N PHE A 83 -9.38 2.60 -9.11
CA PHE A 83 -9.97 2.40 -7.79
C PHE A 83 -9.63 3.59 -6.88
N PRO A 84 -10.63 4.22 -6.23
CA PRO A 84 -10.40 5.31 -5.31
C PRO A 84 -9.71 4.77 -4.05
N LEU A 85 -8.42 5.05 -3.90
CA LEU A 85 -7.62 4.67 -2.72
C LEU A 85 -7.81 5.64 -1.56
N GLU A 86 -8.28 6.85 -1.82
CA GLU A 86 -8.43 7.93 -0.86
C GLU A 86 -9.26 7.53 0.37
N PRO A 87 -10.41 6.82 0.23
CA PRO A 87 -11.18 6.38 1.40
C PRO A 87 -10.44 5.41 2.32
N LEU A 88 -9.41 4.71 1.81
CA LEU A 88 -8.60 3.77 2.58
C LEU A 88 -7.44 4.46 3.29
N VAL A 89 -6.80 5.45 2.64
CA VAL A 89 -5.63 6.15 3.19
C VAL A 89 -6.00 7.40 4.01
N GLN A 90 -7.19 7.97 3.79
CA GLN A 90 -7.70 9.15 4.50
C GLN A 90 -9.16 8.94 4.95
N PRO A 91 -9.40 8.08 5.95
CA PRO A 91 -10.75 7.87 6.44
C PRO A 91 -11.30 9.16 7.06
N LYS A 92 -12.57 9.50 6.77
CA LYS A 92 -13.25 10.70 7.30
C LYS A 92 -13.33 10.77 8.83
N TRP A 93 -13.12 9.65 9.52
CA TRP A 93 -13.08 9.56 10.98
C TRP A 93 -11.67 9.80 11.57
N LEU A 94 -10.62 9.79 10.74
CA LEU A 94 -9.28 10.20 11.15
C LEU A 94 -9.31 11.72 11.32
N LYS A 95 -9.23 12.19 12.56
CA LYS A 95 -9.30 13.62 12.88
C LYS A 95 -8.22 14.38 12.10
N LYS A 96 -8.60 15.51 11.51
CA LYS A 96 -7.74 16.41 10.71
C LYS A 96 -6.48 16.87 11.46
N ASP A 97 -6.51 16.79 12.78
CA ASP A 97 -5.46 17.22 13.70
C ASP A 97 -4.55 16.07 14.17
N TRP A 98 -4.72 14.85 13.64
CA TRP A 98 -3.72 13.80 13.83
C TRP A 98 -2.44 14.25 13.12
N PRO A 99 -1.26 14.18 13.76
CA PRO A 99 -0.03 14.64 13.15
C PRO A 99 0.29 13.72 11.97
N LEU A 100 -0.10 14.12 10.77
CA LEU A 100 0.48 13.65 9.52
C LEU A 100 1.89 14.24 9.44
N GLN A 101 2.79 13.80 10.32
CA GLN A 101 4.23 14.06 10.19
C GLN A 101 4.82 13.28 9.00
N TYR A 102 4.09 12.29 8.48
CA TYR A 102 4.48 11.50 7.32
C TYR A 102 3.44 11.70 6.22
N GLY A 103 3.56 12.82 5.50
CA GLY A 103 2.82 13.02 4.26
C GLY A 103 3.31 12.00 3.23
N PHE A 104 2.42 11.14 2.74
CA PHE A 104 2.69 10.35 1.55
C PHE A 104 2.96 11.31 0.38
N PRO A 105 4.16 11.31 -0.23
CA PRO A 105 4.33 12.00 -1.49
C PRO A 105 3.50 11.23 -2.52
N LEU A 106 2.39 11.82 -2.94
CA LEU A 106 1.77 11.47 -4.21
C LEU A 106 2.80 11.86 -5.27
N PHE A 107 3.48 10.86 -5.83
CA PHE A 107 4.33 11.06 -7.00
C PHE A 107 3.44 11.63 -8.12
N GLY A 108 3.78 12.84 -8.56
CA GLY A 108 3.15 13.53 -9.70
C GLY A 108 3.61 13.01 -11.04
#